data_AF-A0A357R5D3-F1
#
_entry.id   AF-A0A357R5D3-F1
#
_cell.length_a   1.000
_cell.length_b   1.000
_cell.length_c   1.000
_cell.angle_alpha   90.00
_cell.angle_beta   90.00
_cell.angle_gamma   90.00
#
_symmetry.space_group_name_H-M   'P 1'
#
loop_
_entity.id
_entity.type
_entity.pdbx_description
1 polymer ?
#
loop_
_entity_poly.entity_id
_entity_poly.type
_entity_poly.pdbx_seq_one_letter_code
_entity_poly.pdbx_strand_id
1 'polypeptide(L)'
;PTKRSLEYSEYKANRPPTPFELRGQMQIARDVLRAMGIECIELAGYEADDLVGSMAAKAAQEGCFSWIVSGDRDILQVVGESTHVIMTQKGISQTAVFDEAAVEAKYNVSPPQIVDIKGLMGDSSDNIPGVPGIGAKTASKLISQYGSVAGVYENIDQLKGKMRENLELYQDQAFLSRRLAEIDT
;
A
#
# COMPACT_ATOMS: atom_id res chain seq x y z
N PRO A 1 9.34 -5.57 15.99
CA PRO A 1 8.12 -4.78 15.71
C PRO A 1 8.45 -3.79 14.60
N THR A 2 7.52 -3.53 13.67
CA THR A 2 7.74 -2.55 12.60
C THR A 2 7.38 -1.15 13.08
N LYS A 3 7.81 -0.11 12.35
CA LYS A 3 7.44 1.29 12.62
C LYS A 3 5.92 1.45 12.81
N ARG A 4 5.13 0.85 11.91
CA ARG A 4 3.66 0.87 11.95
C ARG A 4 3.08 0.21 13.20
N SER A 5 3.62 -0.95 13.59
CA SER A 5 3.20 -1.62 14.84
C SER A 5 3.52 -0.83 16.10
N LEU A 6 4.55 0.03 16.06
CA LEU A 6 4.90 0.90 17.18
C LEU A 6 4.01 2.15 17.24
N GLU A 7 3.61 2.70 16.08
CA GLU A 7 2.70 3.85 15.99
C GLU A 7 1.25 3.45 16.31
N TYR A 8 0.80 2.28 15.85
CA TYR A 8 -0.57 1.81 16.04
C TYR A 8 -0.61 0.33 16.46
N SER A 9 -0.96 0.08 17.73
CA SER A 9 -0.90 -1.25 18.34
C SER A 9 -1.86 -2.26 17.72
N GLU A 10 -2.94 -1.80 17.08
CA GLU A 10 -3.90 -2.69 16.43
C GLU A 10 -3.52 -3.02 14.99
N TYR A 11 -2.45 -2.43 14.45
CA TYR A 11 -1.96 -2.71 13.09
C TYR A 11 -1.61 -4.19 12.92
N LYS A 12 -2.24 -4.84 11.93
CA LYS A 12 -2.11 -6.28 11.63
C LYS A 12 -2.42 -7.22 12.82
N ALA A 13 -3.07 -6.72 13.87
CA ALA A 13 -3.35 -7.50 15.09
C ALA A 13 -4.33 -8.68 14.88
N ASN A 14 -5.14 -8.61 13.82
CA ASN A 14 -6.07 -9.67 13.43
C ASN A 14 -5.41 -10.79 12.60
N ARG A 15 -4.13 -10.67 12.23
CA ARG A 15 -3.45 -11.68 11.40
C ARG A 15 -3.09 -12.91 12.25
N PRO A 16 -3.47 -14.13 11.81
CA PRO A 16 -3.05 -15.34 12.50
C PRO A 16 -1.54 -15.51 12.40
N PRO A 17 -0.89 -16.13 13.40
CA PRO A 17 0.54 -16.39 13.35
C PRO A 17 0.86 -17.35 12.19
N THR A 18 2.07 -17.22 11.64
CA THR A 18 2.55 -18.12 10.59
C THR A 18 2.44 -19.58 11.04
N PRO A 19 1.73 -20.45 10.29
CA PRO A 19 1.60 -21.87 10.58
C PRO A 19 2.95 -22.53 10.83
N PHE A 20 3.03 -23.39 11.84
CA PHE A 20 4.28 -24.04 12.25
C PHE A 20 4.94 -24.80 11.09
N GLU A 21 4.13 -25.50 10.29
CA GLU A 21 4.56 -26.27 9.11
C GLU A 21 5.23 -25.41 8.03
N LEU A 22 4.91 -24.11 7.95
CA LEU A 22 5.51 -23.19 6.99
C LEU A 22 6.84 -22.60 7.49
N ARG A 23 7.09 -22.59 8.80
CA ARG A 23 8.30 -21.95 9.36
C ARG A 23 9.58 -22.62 8.87
N GLY A 24 9.61 -23.95 8.86
CA GLY A 24 10.75 -24.72 8.34
C GLY A 24 10.90 -24.60 6.81
N GLN A 25 9.78 -24.48 6.10
CA GLN A 25 9.79 -24.34 4.63
C GLN A 25 10.36 -23.00 4.18
N MET A 26 10.25 -21.94 4.98
CA MET A 26 10.78 -20.62 4.63
C MET A 26 12.30 -20.63 4.48
N GLN A 27 13.02 -21.39 5.31
CA GLN A 27 14.46 -21.51 5.17
C GLN A 27 14.85 -22.23 3.88
N ILE A 28 14.16 -23.32 3.56
CA ILE A 28 14.37 -24.07 2.30
C ILE A 28 14.10 -23.16 1.09
N ALA A 29 13.04 -22.35 1.13
CA ALA A 29 12.75 -21.39 0.06
C ALA A 29 13.90 -20.39 -0.15
N ARG A 30 14.46 -19.83 0.92
CA ARG A 30 15.62 -18.92 0.83
C ARG A 30 16.85 -19.61 0.24
N ASP A 31 17.13 -20.84 0.67
CA ASP A 31 18.29 -21.59 0.21
C ASP A 31 18.18 -21.92 -1.29
N VAL A 32 16.98 -22.26 -1.77
CA VAL A 32 16.69 -22.45 -3.19
C VAL A 32 16.86 -21.15 -3.97
N LEU A 33 16.30 -20.03 -3.49
CA LEU A 33 16.43 -18.73 -4.16
C LEU A 33 17.90 -18.31 -4.29
N ARG A 34 18.70 -18.47 -3.23
CA ARG A 34 20.14 -18.18 -3.26
C ARG A 34 20.89 -19.11 -4.20
N ALA A 35 20.56 -20.40 -4.24
CA ALA A 35 21.14 -21.34 -5.20
C ALA A 35 20.81 -20.98 -6.66
N MET A 36 19.68 -20.31 -6.90
CA MET A 36 19.31 -19.75 -8.20
C MET A 36 19.97 -18.38 -8.50
N GLY A 37 20.80 -17.85 -7.59
CA GLY A 37 21.42 -16.53 -7.72
C GLY A 37 20.50 -15.37 -7.40
N ILE A 38 19.38 -15.62 -6.71
CA ILE A 38 18.43 -14.59 -6.26
C ILE A 38 18.76 -14.23 -4.81
N GLU A 39 19.07 -12.96 -4.57
CA GLU A 39 19.39 -12.47 -3.24
C GLU A 39 18.12 -12.34 -2.38
N CYS A 40 18.19 -12.76 -1.11
CA CYS A 40 17.09 -12.68 -0.17
C CYS A 40 17.41 -11.63 0.90
N ILE A 41 16.77 -10.47 0.80
CA ILE A 41 17.02 -9.33 1.68
C ILE A 41 15.95 -9.29 2.78
N GLU A 42 16.40 -9.21 4.03
CA GLU A 42 15.54 -9.08 5.20
C GLU A 42 16.18 -8.06 6.15
N LEU A 43 15.37 -7.15 6.70
CA LEU A 43 15.85 -6.15 7.66
C LEU A 43 14.88 -6.05 8.83
N ALA A 44 15.40 -6.32 10.03
CA ALA A 44 14.59 -6.26 11.25
C ALA A 44 14.04 -4.83 11.47
N GLY A 45 12.74 -4.74 11.71
CA GLY A 45 12.05 -3.47 11.95
C GLY A 45 11.41 -2.84 10.70
N TYR A 46 11.68 -3.39 9.51
CA TYR A 46 11.12 -2.95 8.24
C TYR A 46 10.21 -4.00 7.62
N GLU A 47 9.19 -3.54 6.89
CA GLU A 47 8.32 -4.42 6.12
C GLU A 47 8.90 -4.65 4.72
N ALA A 48 8.48 -5.75 4.08
CA ALA A 48 9.04 -6.15 2.78
C ALA A 48 8.65 -5.18 1.66
N ASP A 49 7.49 -4.54 1.77
CA ASP A 49 7.01 -3.47 0.90
C ASP A 49 7.90 -2.22 0.99
N ASP A 50 8.30 -1.80 2.20
CA ASP A 50 9.27 -0.71 2.41
C ASP A 50 10.62 -1.03 1.75
N LEU A 51 11.13 -2.25 1.95
CA LEU A 51 12.39 -2.66 1.34
C LEU A 51 12.32 -2.67 -0.18
N VAL A 52 11.26 -3.23 -0.76
CA VAL A 52 11.08 -3.30 -2.21
C VAL A 52 10.85 -1.92 -2.81
N GLY A 53 10.06 -1.06 -2.16
CA GLY A 53 9.83 0.32 -2.55
C GLY A 53 11.14 1.12 -2.56
N SER A 54 11.90 1.05 -1.45
CA SER A 54 13.21 1.71 -1.32
C SER A 54 14.22 1.23 -2.36
N MET A 55 14.26 -0.09 -2.64
CA MET A 55 15.14 -0.64 -3.67
C MET A 55 14.75 -0.19 -5.08
N ALA A 56 13.45 -0.14 -5.39
CA ALA A 56 12.97 0.33 -6.68
C ALA A 56 13.27 1.82 -6.89
N ALA A 57 13.08 2.65 -5.87
CA ALA A 57 13.43 4.07 -5.90
C ALA A 57 14.94 4.28 -6.12
N LYS A 58 15.78 3.53 -5.40
CA LYS A 58 17.24 3.56 -5.59
C LYS A 58 17.64 3.10 -7.00
N ALA A 59 17.04 2.02 -7.50
CA ALA A 59 17.31 1.52 -8.85
C ALA A 59 16.95 2.57 -9.91
N ALA A 60 15.82 3.26 -9.77
CA ALA A 60 15.42 4.35 -10.66
C ALA A 60 16.44 5.50 -10.65
N GLN A 61 16.98 5.88 -9.47
CA GLN A 61 18.05 6.89 -9.37
C GLN A 61 19.33 6.47 -10.09
N GLU A 62 19.60 5.16 -10.18
CA GLU A 62 20.73 4.59 -10.93
C GLU A 62 20.40 4.36 -12.42
N GLY A 63 19.21 4.74 -12.90
CA GLY A 63 18.78 4.57 -14.28
C GLY A 63 18.35 3.15 -14.64
N CYS A 64 18.06 2.33 -13.63
CA CYS A 64 17.60 0.95 -13.79
C CYS A 64 16.07 0.86 -13.78
N PHE A 65 15.54 0.01 -14.66
CA PHE A 65 14.12 -0.33 -14.67
C PHE A 65 13.83 -1.50 -13.73
N SER A 66 12.77 -1.38 -12.91
CA SER A 66 12.38 -2.36 -11.89
C SER A 66 11.05 -3.03 -12.20
N TRP A 67 11.01 -4.35 -12.07
CA TRP A 67 9.78 -5.14 -12.03
C TRP A 67 9.53 -5.66 -10.62
N ILE A 68 8.37 -5.33 -10.05
CA ILE A 68 7.95 -5.82 -8.75
C ILE A 68 6.83 -6.84 -8.93
N VAL A 69 6.96 -8.02 -8.33
CA VAL A 69 5.92 -9.05 -8.36
C VAL A 69 5.28 -9.16 -6.98
N SER A 70 3.99 -8.85 -6.87
CA SER A 70 3.27 -8.89 -5.60
C SER A 70 1.79 -9.18 -5.80
N GLY A 71 1.14 -9.75 -4.77
CA GLY A 71 -0.31 -9.80 -4.68
C GLY A 71 -0.91 -8.63 -3.88
N ASP A 72 -0.05 -7.86 -3.22
CA ASP A 72 -0.45 -6.72 -2.40
C ASP A 72 -0.68 -5.49 -3.28
N ARG A 73 -1.82 -4.82 -3.08
CA ARG A 73 -2.20 -3.64 -3.85
C ARG A 73 -1.49 -2.38 -3.37
N ASP A 74 -0.95 -2.37 -2.17
CA ASP A 74 -0.31 -1.18 -1.60
C ASP A 74 0.99 -0.86 -2.32
N ILE A 75 1.64 -1.87 -2.90
CA ILE A 75 2.81 -1.68 -3.75
C ILE A 75 2.53 -0.88 -5.02
N LEU A 76 1.25 -0.72 -5.41
CA LEU A 76 0.93 0.11 -6.58
C LEU A 76 1.31 1.58 -6.36
N GLN A 77 1.51 2.03 -5.11
CA GLN A 77 1.95 3.39 -4.84
C GLN A 77 3.38 3.70 -5.32
N VAL A 78 4.20 2.67 -5.57
CA VAL A 78 5.60 2.83 -6.04
C VAL A 78 5.75 2.70 -7.56
N VAL A 79 4.65 2.51 -8.29
CA VAL A 79 4.65 2.50 -9.76
C VAL A 79 5.05 3.88 -10.28
N GLY A 80 5.86 3.91 -11.32
CA GLY A 80 6.32 5.13 -11.98
C GLY A 80 7.01 4.81 -13.30
N GLU A 81 7.66 5.81 -13.91
CA GLU A 81 8.32 5.67 -15.22
C GLU A 81 9.29 4.49 -15.30
N SER A 82 10.07 4.25 -14.24
CA SER A 82 11.09 3.18 -14.17
C SER A 82 10.69 1.99 -13.30
N THR A 83 9.43 1.89 -12.87
CA THR A 83 8.96 0.82 -11.98
C THR A 83 7.59 0.32 -12.42
N HIS A 84 7.48 -0.97 -12.73
CA HIS A 84 6.20 -1.62 -13.01
C HIS A 84 5.91 -2.75 -12.04
N VAL A 85 4.63 -2.99 -11.79
CA VAL A 85 4.16 -4.04 -10.88
C VAL A 85 3.44 -5.13 -11.65
N ILE A 86 3.85 -6.38 -11.48
CA ILE A 86 3.09 -7.57 -11.88
C ILE A 86 2.23 -8.00 -10.68
N MET A 87 0.95 -7.70 -10.76
CA MET A 87 -0.03 -8.05 -9.73
C MET A 87 -0.56 -9.47 -9.91
N THR A 88 -0.37 -10.35 -8.93
CA THR A 88 -0.95 -11.71 -8.94
C THR A 88 -2.39 -11.68 -8.40
N GLN A 89 -3.39 -11.79 -9.28
CA GLN A 89 -4.81 -11.66 -8.90
C GLN A 89 -5.40 -12.96 -8.33
N LYS A 90 -5.02 -14.10 -8.93
CA LYS A 90 -5.43 -15.45 -8.49
C LYS A 90 -4.24 -16.40 -8.63
N GLY A 91 -3.27 -16.27 -7.74
CA GLY A 91 -1.98 -16.96 -7.87
C GLY A 91 -1.22 -16.53 -9.13
N ILE A 92 -0.27 -17.36 -9.57
CA ILE A 92 0.58 -17.07 -10.74
C ILE A 92 -0.12 -17.27 -12.10
N SER A 93 -1.34 -17.79 -12.11
CA SER A 93 -2.08 -18.09 -13.35
C SER A 93 -2.83 -16.90 -13.93
N GLN A 94 -3.10 -15.87 -13.12
CA GLN A 94 -3.75 -14.64 -13.55
C GLN A 94 -2.97 -13.44 -13.00
N THR A 95 -2.15 -12.86 -13.87
CA THR A 95 -1.36 -11.67 -13.58
C THR A 95 -1.87 -10.47 -14.38
N ALA A 96 -1.64 -9.27 -13.86
CA ALA A 96 -1.85 -8.03 -14.58
C ALA A 96 -0.63 -7.11 -14.36
N VAL A 97 -0.17 -6.46 -15.43
CA VAL A 97 0.87 -5.45 -15.34
C VAL A 97 0.24 -4.10 -15.00
N PHE A 98 0.86 -3.40 -14.05
CA PHE A 98 0.53 -2.04 -13.67
C PHE A 98 1.71 -1.13 -13.95
N ASP A 99 1.54 -0.29 -14.98
CA ASP A 99 2.22 0.98 -15.17
C ASP A 99 1.31 2.12 -14.66
N GLU A 100 1.75 3.38 -14.80
CA GLU A 100 0.98 4.54 -14.34
C GLU A 100 -0.41 4.59 -14.99
N ALA A 101 -0.49 4.35 -16.30
CA ALA A 101 -1.73 4.38 -17.06
C ALA A 101 -2.72 3.30 -16.60
N ALA A 102 -2.24 2.09 -16.29
CA ALA A 102 -3.06 1.01 -15.76
C ALA A 102 -3.56 1.28 -14.33
N VAL A 103 -2.75 1.98 -13.51
CA VAL A 103 -3.20 2.45 -12.19
C VAL A 103 -4.31 3.49 -12.36
N GLU A 104 -4.09 4.50 -13.19
CA GLU A 104 -5.08 5.54 -13.48
C GLU A 104 -6.38 4.97 -14.03
N ALA A 105 -6.31 4.08 -15.02
CA ALA A 105 -7.49 3.46 -15.63
C ALA A 105 -8.32 2.64 -14.62
N LYS A 106 -7.67 2.04 -13.61
CA LYS A 106 -8.33 1.18 -12.64
C LYS A 106 -8.82 1.91 -11.40
N TYR A 107 -8.03 2.86 -10.89
CA TYR A 107 -8.26 3.53 -9.61
C TYR A 107 -8.65 5.00 -9.75
N ASN A 108 -8.62 5.54 -10.97
CA ASN A 108 -8.96 6.93 -11.29
C ASN A 108 -8.10 7.95 -10.51
N VAL A 109 -6.89 7.54 -10.15
CA VAL A 109 -5.88 8.32 -9.42
C VAL A 109 -4.49 7.89 -9.89
N SER A 110 -3.49 8.73 -9.69
CA SER A 110 -2.09 8.38 -9.95
C SER A 110 -1.53 7.42 -8.89
N PRO A 111 -0.40 6.72 -9.16
CA PRO A 111 0.23 5.83 -8.17
C PRO A 111 0.45 6.47 -6.79
N PRO A 112 1.03 7.68 -6.65
CA PRO A 112 1.24 8.29 -5.34
C PRO A 112 -0.05 8.60 -4.57
N GLN A 113 -1.20 8.62 -5.24
CA GLN A 113 -2.50 8.88 -4.61
C GLN A 113 -3.18 7.60 -4.06
N ILE A 114 -2.62 6.41 -4.32
CA ILE A 114 -3.14 5.14 -3.78
C ILE A 114 -3.12 5.16 -2.25
N VAL A 115 -2.08 5.73 -1.64
CA VAL A 115 -1.99 5.89 -0.18
C VAL A 115 -3.06 6.83 0.37
N ASP A 116 -3.41 7.89 -0.36
CA ASP A 116 -4.48 8.80 0.06
C ASP A 116 -5.86 8.15 -0.01
N ILE A 117 -6.09 7.24 -0.98
CA ILE A 117 -7.30 6.41 -0.99
C ILE A 117 -7.37 5.61 0.30
N LYS A 118 -6.29 4.93 0.68
CA LYS A 118 -6.19 4.14 1.92
C LYS A 118 -6.38 4.98 3.17
N GLY A 119 -5.89 6.23 3.17
CA GLY A 119 -6.15 7.18 4.26
C GLY A 119 -7.64 7.39 4.52
N LEU A 120 -8.45 7.50 3.47
CA LEU A 120 -9.89 7.68 3.63
C LEU A 120 -10.66 6.38 3.90
N MET A 121 -10.35 5.31 3.16
CA MET A 121 -11.14 4.06 3.22
C MET A 121 -10.66 3.06 4.28
N GLY A 122 -9.44 3.23 4.80
CA GLY A 122 -8.77 2.27 5.66
C GLY A 122 -8.36 0.97 4.95
N ASP A 123 -7.93 0.00 5.74
CA ASP A 123 -7.62 -1.35 5.27
C ASP A 123 -7.97 -2.39 6.33
N SER A 124 -9.05 -3.14 6.11
CA SER A 124 -9.47 -4.18 7.05
C SER A 124 -8.50 -5.36 7.17
N SER A 125 -7.72 -5.65 6.14
CA SER A 125 -6.74 -6.75 6.15
C SER A 125 -5.53 -6.45 7.02
N ASP A 126 -5.18 -5.17 7.13
CA ASP A 126 -4.14 -4.64 8.01
C ASP A 126 -4.67 -4.02 9.29
N ASN A 127 -5.99 -4.14 9.48
CA ASN A 127 -6.71 -3.53 10.59
C ASN A 127 -6.44 -2.02 10.71
N ILE A 128 -6.22 -1.34 9.58
CA ILE A 128 -6.10 0.11 9.46
C ILE A 128 -7.53 0.68 9.42
N PRO A 129 -7.90 1.60 10.32
CA PRO A 129 -9.23 2.18 10.33
C PRO A 129 -9.44 3.10 9.12
N GLY A 130 -10.70 3.41 8.78
CA GLY A 130 -11.04 4.33 7.70
C GLY A 130 -12.20 5.22 8.12
N VAL A 131 -12.39 6.36 7.45
CA VAL A 131 -13.48 7.28 7.76
C VAL A 131 -14.81 6.55 7.54
N PRO A 132 -15.67 6.42 8.57
CA PRO A 132 -16.92 5.68 8.44
C PRO A 132 -17.78 6.19 7.28
N GLY A 133 -18.32 5.26 6.48
CA GLY A 133 -19.13 5.60 5.31
C GLY A 133 -18.33 6.00 4.06
N ILE A 134 -16.99 6.03 4.11
CA ILE A 134 -16.15 6.25 2.94
C ILE A 134 -15.50 4.94 2.50
N GLY A 135 -16.07 4.31 1.47
CA GLY A 135 -15.49 3.14 0.82
C GLY A 135 -14.59 3.50 -0.36
N ALA A 136 -13.95 2.49 -0.98
CA ALA A 136 -12.99 2.66 -2.07
C ALA A 136 -13.44 3.58 -3.21
N LYS A 137 -14.70 3.46 -3.66
CA LYS A 137 -15.26 4.30 -4.73
C LYS A 137 -15.36 5.77 -4.33
N THR A 138 -15.81 6.04 -3.11
CA THR A 138 -15.94 7.40 -2.59
C THR A 138 -14.57 8.01 -2.33
N ALA A 139 -13.65 7.25 -1.73
CA ALA A 139 -12.27 7.66 -1.51
C ALA A 139 -11.58 8.02 -2.84
N SER A 140 -11.58 7.12 -3.83
CA SER A 140 -11.04 7.38 -5.17
C SER A 140 -11.62 8.64 -5.81
N LYS A 141 -12.94 8.86 -5.72
CA LYS A 141 -13.58 10.08 -6.24
C LYS A 141 -13.08 11.34 -5.54
N LEU A 142 -13.00 11.32 -4.20
CA LEU A 142 -12.52 12.46 -3.42
C LEU A 142 -11.06 12.78 -3.71
N ILE A 143 -10.20 11.76 -3.77
CA ILE A 143 -8.77 11.94 -4.06
C ILE A 143 -8.54 12.38 -5.50
N SER A 144 -9.27 11.82 -6.47
CA SER A 144 -9.23 12.29 -7.86
C SER A 144 -9.64 13.76 -7.99
N GLN A 145 -10.64 14.20 -7.21
CA GLN A 145 -11.13 15.57 -7.24
C GLN A 145 -10.23 16.56 -6.50
N TYR A 146 -9.71 16.20 -5.34
CA TYR A 146 -9.02 17.11 -4.42
C TYR A 146 -7.52 16.82 -4.27
N GLY A 147 -7.00 15.82 -4.98
CA GLY A 147 -5.57 15.53 -5.07
C GLY A 147 -5.02 14.65 -3.95
N SER A 148 -5.41 14.87 -2.69
CA SER A 148 -4.86 14.16 -1.53
C SER A 148 -5.83 14.17 -0.35
N VAL A 149 -5.53 13.43 0.71
CA VAL A 149 -6.29 13.52 1.98
C VAL A 149 -6.29 14.97 2.47
N ALA A 150 -5.13 15.65 2.46
CA ALA A 150 -5.04 17.06 2.85
C ALA A 150 -5.93 17.96 1.98
N GLY A 151 -5.92 17.78 0.66
CA GLY A 151 -6.75 18.55 -0.26
C GLY A 151 -8.26 18.35 -0.02
N VAL A 152 -8.69 17.16 0.41
CA VAL A 152 -10.08 16.91 0.83
C VAL A 152 -10.44 17.79 2.03
N TYR A 153 -9.56 17.89 3.03
CA TYR A 153 -9.78 18.69 4.23
C TYR A 153 -9.70 20.20 3.97
N GLU A 154 -8.83 20.64 3.06
CA GLU A 154 -8.79 22.04 2.59
C GLU A 154 -10.11 22.47 1.91
N ASN A 155 -10.86 21.52 1.35
CA ASN A 155 -12.12 21.75 0.65
C ASN A 155 -13.34 21.15 1.39
N ILE A 156 -13.22 20.91 2.69
CA ILE A 156 -14.24 20.23 3.49
C ILE A 156 -15.61 20.93 3.43
N ASP A 157 -15.61 22.26 3.28
CA ASP A 157 -16.84 23.07 3.20
C ASP A 157 -17.68 22.82 1.94
N GLN A 158 -17.08 22.26 0.89
CA GLN A 158 -17.78 21.88 -0.33
C GLN A 158 -18.55 20.56 -0.17
N LEU A 159 -18.20 19.77 0.85
CA LEU A 159 -18.84 18.49 1.16
C LEU A 159 -20.11 18.71 2.01
N LYS A 160 -21.05 17.76 1.93
CA LYS A 160 -22.38 17.92 2.54
C LYS A 160 -22.85 16.67 3.26
N GLY A 161 -23.75 16.87 4.22
CA GLY A 161 -24.43 15.81 4.96
C GLY A 161 -23.47 14.93 5.76
N LYS A 162 -23.85 13.66 5.93
CA LYS A 162 -23.14 12.69 6.79
C LYS A 162 -21.68 12.48 6.42
N MET A 163 -21.33 12.63 5.13
CA MET A 163 -19.95 12.48 4.67
C MET A 163 -19.04 13.56 5.25
N ARG A 164 -19.49 14.83 5.23
CA ARG A 164 -18.76 15.94 5.83
C ARG A 164 -18.60 15.74 7.34
N GLU A 165 -19.70 15.45 8.02
CA GLU A 165 -19.68 15.19 9.48
C GLU A 165 -18.68 14.10 9.86
N ASN A 166 -18.65 13.00 9.10
CA ASN A 166 -17.72 11.91 9.37
C ASN A 166 -16.26 12.30 9.05
N LEU A 167 -16.01 13.04 7.96
CA LEU A 167 -14.66 13.50 7.65
C LEU A 167 -14.12 14.42 8.75
N GLU A 168 -14.94 15.37 9.22
CA GLU A 168 -14.58 16.28 10.32
C GLU A 168 -14.34 15.51 11.63
N LEU A 169 -15.21 14.57 11.99
CA LEU A 169 -15.10 13.79 13.23
C LEU A 169 -13.91 12.83 13.23
N TYR A 170 -13.56 12.25 12.07
CA TYR A 170 -12.53 11.22 11.93
C TYR A 170 -11.29 11.74 11.17
N GLN A 171 -11.01 13.04 11.26
CA GLN A 171 -9.86 13.66 10.59
C GLN A 171 -8.54 13.03 10.98
N ASP A 172 -8.24 12.95 12.28
CA ASP A 172 -6.99 12.37 12.77
C ASP A 172 -6.82 10.92 12.34
N GLN A 173 -7.93 10.18 12.28
CA GLN A 173 -7.96 8.81 11.80
C GLN A 173 -7.60 8.72 10.31
N ALA A 174 -8.12 9.62 9.46
CA ALA A 174 -7.79 9.62 8.04
C ALA A 174 -6.28 9.85 7.80
N PHE A 175 -5.70 10.81 8.53
CA PHE A 175 -4.27 11.09 8.44
C PHE A 175 -3.41 9.97 9.04
N LEU A 176 -3.83 9.35 10.14
CA LEU A 176 -3.17 8.16 10.70
C LEU A 176 -3.17 7.02 9.67
N SER A 177 -4.33 6.71 9.09
CA SER A 177 -4.47 5.63 8.12
C SER A 177 -3.63 5.86 6.87
N ARG A 178 -3.52 7.10 6.40
CA ARG A 178 -2.62 7.46 5.30
C ARG A 178 -1.17 7.14 5.66
N ARG A 179 -0.70 7.59 6.83
CA ARG A 179 0.68 7.34 7.28
C ARG A 179 0.98 5.84 7.47
N LEU A 180 0.02 5.08 8.00
CA LEU A 180 0.18 3.63 8.16
C LEU A 180 0.24 2.90 6.82
N ALA A 181 -0.43 3.39 5.78
CA ALA A 181 -0.43 2.76 4.45
C ALA A 181 0.72 3.24 3.52
N GLU A 182 1.45 4.28 3.91
CA GLU A 182 2.53 4.88 3.12
C GLU A 182 3.76 3.99 3.12
N ILE A 183 4.25 3.57 1.96
CA ILE A 183 5.49 2.78 1.82
C ILE A 183 6.70 3.72 1.90
N ASP A 184 7.68 3.36 2.72
CA ASP A 184 8.95 4.10 2.78
C ASP A 184 9.81 3.75 1.55
N THR A 185 10.22 4.76 0.77
CA THR A 185 11.02 4.63 -0.48
C THR A 185 12.29 5.47 -0.47
#